data_AF-A0A6G4QWF3-F1
#
_entry.id   AF-A0A6G4QWF3-F1
#
_cell.length_a   1.000
_cell.length_b   1.000
_cell.length_c   1.000
_cell.angle_alpha   90.00
_cell.angle_beta   90.00
_cell.angle_gamma   90.00
#
_symmetry.space_group_name_H-M   'P 1'
#
loop_
_entity.id
_entity.type
_entity.pdbx_description
1 polymer ?
#
loop_
_entity_poly.entity_id
_entity_poly.type
_entity_poly.pdbx_seq_one_letter_code
_entity_poly.pdbx_strand_id
1 'polypeptide(L)'
;MGVNRRKLMLSHDGVKIYHSWKGARALTWWYALEPDHEAEGGGRDFDIRRLPQPYLEGLDLDMARVADAAQTLKAYDRMLDAHREVLRRAIDAGHDFGDSVARDHRKGGALTWLRRALGR
;
A
#
# COMPACT_ATOMS: atom_id res chain seq x y z
N MET A 1 -15.15 20.78 -1.99
CA MET A 1 -14.35 20.12 -3.03
C MET A 1 -12.87 20.40 -2.76
N GLY A 2 -12.09 19.35 -2.46
CA GLY A 2 -10.70 19.39 -1.97
C GLY A 2 -10.57 18.32 -0.88
N VAL A 3 -9.67 17.32 -0.92
CA VAL A 3 -8.28 17.31 -1.37
C VAL A 3 -8.06 16.34 -2.52
N ASN A 4 -7.44 16.83 -3.58
CA ASN A 4 -6.76 16.01 -4.57
C ASN A 4 -5.33 16.55 -4.74
N ARG A 5 -4.33 15.87 -4.14
CA ARG A 5 -2.92 15.85 -4.58
C ARG A 5 -2.21 14.56 -4.13
N ARG A 6 -2.16 13.47 -4.91
CA ARG A 6 -3.27 12.79 -5.60
C ARG A 6 -3.54 11.46 -4.85
N LYS A 7 -4.66 11.46 -4.12
CA LYS A 7 -5.17 10.47 -3.15
C LYS A 7 -4.25 10.10 -1.99
N LEU A 8 -4.24 11.02 -1.01
CA LEU A 8 -3.98 10.73 0.39
C LEU A 8 -4.95 9.62 0.88
N MET A 9 -4.40 8.56 1.45
CA MET A 9 -5.13 7.45 2.06
C MET A 9 -5.46 7.73 3.54
N LEU A 10 -4.45 8.20 4.28
CA LEU A 10 -4.55 8.45 5.72
C LEU A 10 -3.63 9.60 6.11
N SER A 11 -4.12 10.48 6.98
CA SER A 11 -3.32 11.45 7.71
C SER A 11 -3.62 11.26 9.19
N HIS A 12 -2.66 10.76 9.96
CA HIS A 12 -2.83 10.42 11.38
C HIS A 12 -1.51 10.66 12.12
N ASP A 13 -1.59 11.31 13.28
CA ASP A 13 -0.43 11.68 14.11
C ASP A 13 0.76 12.30 13.35
N GLY A 14 0.47 13.23 12.44
CA GLY A 14 1.48 13.89 11.60
C GLY A 14 2.03 13.06 10.43
N VAL A 15 1.77 11.74 10.40
CA VAL A 15 2.13 10.84 9.29
C VAL A 15 1.10 10.95 8.17
N LYS A 16 1.56 11.02 6.92
CA LYS A 16 0.72 11.03 5.72
C LYS A 16 1.06 9.85 4.83
N ILE A 17 0.05 9.04 4.53
CA ILE A 17 0.14 7.87 3.65
C ILE A 17 -0.73 8.13 2.41
N TYR A 18 -0.18 7.89 1.23
CA TYR A 18 -0.81 8.12 -0.06
C TYR A 18 -1.02 6.79 -0.80
N HIS A 19 -1.98 6.73 -1.72
CA HIS A 19 -2.08 5.61 -2.64
C HIS A 19 -0.87 5.56 -3.57
N SER A 20 -0.33 4.37 -3.80
CA SER A 20 0.63 4.14 -4.88
C SER A 20 -0.12 3.91 -6.20
N TRP A 21 0.40 4.44 -7.30
CA TRP A 21 -0.28 4.43 -8.61
C TRP A 21 0.53 3.68 -9.65
N LYS A 22 -0.16 3.08 -10.64
CA LYS A 22 0.46 2.60 -11.88
C LYS A 22 -0.32 3.20 -13.04
N GLY A 23 0.22 4.27 -13.63
CA GLY A 23 -0.52 5.14 -14.53
C GLY A 23 -1.80 5.64 -13.87
N ALA A 24 -2.95 5.50 -14.55
CA ALA A 24 -4.23 6.00 -14.03
C ALA A 24 -4.87 5.15 -12.90
N ARG A 25 -4.24 4.05 -12.47
CA ARG A 25 -4.84 3.09 -11.53
C ARG A 25 -4.09 3.05 -10.20
N ALA A 26 -4.81 3.27 -9.10
CA ALA A 26 -4.29 3.03 -7.76
C ALA A 26 -4.07 1.52 -7.52
N LEU A 27 -2.93 1.17 -6.94
CA LEU A 27 -2.63 -0.19 -6.51
C LEU A 27 -3.31 -0.47 -5.18
N THR A 28 -4.11 -1.54 -5.14
CA THR A 28 -4.96 -1.88 -3.99
C THR A 28 -4.20 -2.02 -2.67
N TRP A 29 -3.02 -2.66 -2.73
CA TRP A 29 -2.24 -3.06 -1.55
C TRP A 29 -1.00 -2.19 -1.31
N TRP A 30 -0.71 -1.24 -2.21
CA TRP A 30 0.53 -0.48 -2.18
C TRP A 30 0.28 0.99 -1.84
N TYR A 31 1.12 1.51 -0.96
CA TYR A 31 1.02 2.86 -0.42
C TYR A 31 2.36 3.57 -0.45
N ALA A 32 2.34 4.89 -0.53
CA ALA A 32 3.51 5.75 -0.61
C ALA A 32 3.57 6.75 0.54
N LEU A 33 4.79 7.20 0.88
CA LEU A 33 5.02 8.23 1.90
C LEU A 33 5.00 9.65 1.33
N GLU A 34 4.96 9.78 0.01
CA GLU A 34 4.92 11.06 -0.70
C GLU A 34 3.72 11.12 -1.65
N PRO A 35 3.16 12.31 -1.90
CA PRO A 35 2.15 12.50 -2.93
C PRO A 35 2.73 12.23 -4.33
N ASP A 36 1.86 11.91 -5.28
CA ASP A 36 2.18 11.78 -6.72
C ASP A 36 3.23 10.70 -7.05
N HIS A 37 3.35 9.66 -6.22
CA HIS A 37 4.26 8.53 -6.45
C HIS A 37 3.69 7.51 -7.47
N GLU A 38 4.49 7.20 -8.50
CA GLU A 38 4.27 6.11 -9.46
C GLU A 38 5.07 4.86 -9.06
N ALA A 39 4.38 3.73 -8.97
CA ALA A 39 4.88 2.41 -8.66
C ALA A 39 5.66 1.83 -9.85
N GLU A 40 6.83 2.39 -10.14
CA GLU A 40 7.80 1.83 -11.10
C GLU A 40 9.21 1.76 -10.51
N GLY A 41 9.31 1.25 -9.27
CA GLY A 41 10.59 0.86 -8.68
C GLY A 41 11.39 2.00 -8.03
N GLY A 42 10.76 3.16 -7.79
CA GLY A 42 11.37 4.33 -7.15
C GLY A 42 11.57 4.20 -5.63
N GLY A 43 11.16 3.08 -5.02
CA GLY A 43 11.46 2.76 -3.62
C GLY A 43 10.89 3.76 -2.62
N ARG A 44 9.70 4.33 -2.89
CA ARG A 44 8.96 5.17 -1.95
C ARG A 44 7.55 4.65 -1.67
N ASP A 45 7.29 3.41 -2.06
CA ASP A 45 6.10 2.65 -1.74
C ASP A 45 6.38 1.37 -0.96
N PHE A 46 5.35 0.90 -0.25
CA PHE A 46 5.38 -0.32 0.55
C PHE A 46 4.08 -1.11 0.36
N ASP A 47 4.17 -2.42 0.54
CA ASP A 47 3.01 -3.31 0.52
C ASP A 47 2.43 -3.45 1.95
N ILE A 48 1.18 -3.03 2.15
CA ILE A 48 0.51 -3.09 3.47
C ILE A 48 0.50 -4.52 4.03
N ARG A 49 0.51 -5.54 3.16
CA ARG A 49 0.50 -6.97 3.55
C ARG A 49 1.83 -7.43 4.16
N ARG A 50 2.88 -6.62 4.06
CA ARG A 50 4.21 -6.88 4.63
C ARG A 50 4.45 -6.20 5.97
N LEU A 51 3.46 -5.46 6.48
CA LEU A 51 3.49 -4.97 7.84
C LEU A 51 3.56 -6.14 8.85
N PRO A 52 4.12 -5.92 10.06
CA PRO A 52 4.10 -6.92 11.12
C PRO A 52 2.70 -7.48 11.37
N GLN A 53 2.63 -8.80 11.61
CA GLN A 53 1.38 -9.53 11.82
C GLN A 53 0.42 -8.91 12.86
N PRO A 54 0.90 -8.32 13.98
CA PRO A 54 0.01 -7.66 14.94
C PRO A 54 -0.85 -6.53 14.36
N TYR A 55 -0.43 -5.92 13.25
CA TYR A 55 -1.17 -4.81 12.64
C TYR A 55 -2.21 -5.29 11.61
N LEU A 56 -2.05 -6.50 11.08
CA LEU A 56 -2.83 -7.02 9.95
C LEU A 56 -4.20 -7.59 10.35
N GLU A 57 -4.53 -7.62 11.64
CA GLU A 57 -5.82 -8.14 12.12
C GLU A 57 -6.99 -7.40 11.45
N GLY A 58 -7.96 -8.13 10.89
CA GLY A 58 -9.10 -7.54 10.18
C GLY A 58 -8.81 -7.11 8.74
N LEU A 59 -7.58 -7.27 8.24
CA LEU A 59 -7.25 -7.15 6.83
C LEU A 59 -7.69 -8.42 6.10
N ASP A 60 -8.70 -8.31 5.23
CA ASP A 60 -9.13 -9.43 4.38
C ASP A 60 -8.17 -9.60 3.20
N LEU A 61 -7.25 -10.55 3.31
CA LEU A 61 -6.25 -10.84 2.27
C LEU A 61 -6.84 -11.65 1.09
N ASP A 62 -7.98 -12.30 1.29
CA ASP A 62 -8.63 -13.19 0.33
C ASP A 62 -9.89 -12.52 -0.23
N MET A 63 -9.67 -11.43 -0.98
CA MET A 63 -10.75 -10.71 -1.66
C MET A 63 -11.52 -11.66 -2.61
N ALA A 64 -12.67 -12.15 -2.16
CA ALA A 64 -13.56 -12.96 -2.98
C ALA A 64 -14.12 -12.11 -4.13
N ARG A 65 -14.10 -12.66 -5.35
CA ARG A 65 -14.72 -12.00 -6.51
C ARG A 65 -16.23 -11.96 -6.32
N VAL A 66 -16.78 -10.76 -6.14
CA VAL A 66 -18.23 -10.53 -6.12
C VAL A 66 -18.74 -10.37 -7.56
N ALA A 67 -19.86 -11.03 -7.87
CA ALA A 67 -20.45 -11.03 -9.22
C ALA A 67 -21.24 -9.75 -9.54
N ASP A 68 -21.61 -8.97 -8.52
CA ASP A 68 -22.42 -7.76 -8.63
C ASP A 68 -21.58 -6.48 -8.44
N ALA A 69 -21.81 -5.48 -9.30
CA ALA A 69 -21.03 -4.23 -9.31
C ALA A 69 -21.25 -3.37 -8.06
N ALA A 70 -22.48 -3.31 -7.53
CA ALA A 70 -22.77 -2.55 -6.32
C ALA A 70 -22.18 -3.22 -5.07
N GLN A 71 -22.20 -4.55 -5.02
CA GLN A 71 -21.51 -5.32 -3.98
C GLN A 71 -19.99 -5.18 -4.08
N THR A 72 -19.43 -5.11 -5.29
CA THR A 72 -18.01 -4.87 -5.52
C THR A 72 -17.56 -3.52 -4.96
N LEU A 73 -18.34 -2.45 -5.15
CA LEU A 73 -18.02 -1.14 -4.59
C LEU A 73 -18.08 -1.16 -3.05
N LYS A 74 -19.11 -1.77 -2.46
CA LYS A 74 -19.22 -1.91 -1.00
C LYS A 74 -18.09 -2.75 -0.40
N ALA A 75 -17.68 -3.82 -1.08
CA ALA A 75 -16.54 -4.64 -0.66
C ALA A 75 -15.23 -3.82 -0.71
N TYR A 76 -15.06 -3.02 -1.78
CA TYR A 76 -13.91 -2.14 -1.93
C TYR A 76 -13.85 -1.06 -0.83
N ASP A 77 -14.97 -0.44 -0.47
CA ASP A 77 -15.01 0.56 0.61
C ASP A 77 -14.65 -0.06 1.97
N ARG A 78 -15.21 -1.24 2.29
CA ARG A 78 -14.87 -1.98 3.52
C ARG A 78 -13.39 -2.34 3.60
N MET A 79 -12.82 -2.75 2.46
CA MET A 79 -11.39 -3.03 2.36
C MET A 79 -10.58 -1.76 2.64
N LEU A 80 -10.93 -0.61 2.06
CA LEU A 80 -10.23 0.65 2.36
C LEU A 80 -10.33 1.04 3.83
N ASP A 81 -11.47 0.81 4.49
CA ASP A 81 -11.61 1.06 5.92
C ASP A 81 -10.71 0.13 6.76
N ALA A 82 -10.64 -1.16 6.42
CA ALA A 82 -9.71 -2.09 7.05
C ALA A 82 -8.24 -1.64 6.87
N HIS A 83 -7.88 -1.17 5.67
CA HIS A 83 -6.54 -0.66 5.41
C HIS A 83 -6.23 0.58 6.26
N ARG A 84 -7.19 1.50 6.41
CA ARG A 84 -7.03 2.68 7.30
C ARG A 84 -6.76 2.25 8.73
N GLU A 85 -7.48 1.25 9.23
CA GLU A 85 -7.32 0.78 10.61
C GLU A 85 -5.99 0.06 10.86
N VAL A 86 -5.54 -0.75 9.90
CA VAL A 86 -4.19 -1.34 9.92
C VAL A 86 -3.11 -0.26 9.97
N LEU A 87 -3.20 0.74 9.08
CA LEU A 87 -2.22 1.83 9.02
C LEU A 87 -2.26 2.70 10.29
N ARG A 88 -3.45 2.97 10.83
CA ARG A 88 -3.63 3.73 12.08
C ARG A 88 -2.95 3.02 13.24
N ARG A 89 -3.18 1.72 13.44
CA ARG A 89 -2.53 0.93 14.49
C ARG A 89 -1.01 0.88 14.33
N ALA A 90 -0.52 0.75 13.10
CA ALA A 90 0.91 0.79 12.83
C ALA A 90 1.52 2.17 13.21
N ILE A 91 0.84 3.27 12.90
CA ILE A 91 1.27 4.62 13.32
C ILE A 91 1.22 4.77 14.84
N ASP A 92 0.12 4.36 15.50
CA ASP A 92 -0.04 4.41 16.95
C ASP A 92 1.05 3.57 17.68
N ALA A 93 1.53 2.50 17.05
CA ALA A 93 2.62 1.66 17.55
C ALA A 93 4.04 2.18 17.22
N GLY A 94 4.16 3.32 16.54
CA GLY A 94 5.44 3.91 16.15
C GLY A 94 6.18 3.14 15.05
N HIS A 95 5.45 2.45 14.17
CA HIS A 95 6.04 1.67 13.08
C HIS A 95 6.82 2.55 12.09
N ASP A 96 8.06 2.15 11.78
CA ASP A 96 8.90 2.83 10.79
C ASP A 96 8.52 2.40 9.35
N PHE A 97 7.72 3.22 8.69
CA PHE A 97 7.37 3.02 7.30
C PHE A 97 8.53 3.25 6.33
N GLY A 98 9.54 4.06 6.70
CA GLY A 98 10.73 4.30 5.90
C GLY A 98 11.58 3.03 5.77
N ASP A 99 11.79 2.29 6.86
CA ASP A 99 12.46 0.99 6.79
C ASP A 99 11.64 -0.04 5.99
N SER A 100 10.30 -0.02 6.12
CA SER A 100 9.43 -0.90 5.34
C SER A 100 9.58 -0.70 3.84
N VAL A 101 9.59 0.55 3.40
CA VAL A 101 9.87 0.97 2.02
C VAL A 101 11.26 0.48 1.58
N ALA A 102 12.31 0.73 2.37
CA ALA A 102 13.67 0.31 2.04
C ALA A 102 13.81 -1.22 1.91
N ARG A 103 13.16 -1.98 2.80
CA ARG A 103 13.16 -3.45 2.81
C ARG A 103 12.43 -4.02 1.59
N ASP A 104 11.32 -3.43 1.20
CA ASP A 104 10.54 -3.87 0.04
C ASP A 104 11.27 -3.64 -1.27
N HIS A 105 11.98 -2.50 -1.38
CA HIS A 105 12.82 -2.19 -2.52
C HIS A 105 14.03 -3.13 -2.65
N ARG A 106 14.74 -3.43 -1.55
CA ARG A 106 15.87 -4.38 -1.56
C ARG A 106 15.47 -5.74 -2.14
N LYS A 107 14.26 -6.24 -1.81
CA LYS A 107 13.75 -7.51 -2.35
C LYS A 107 13.34 -7.42 -3.83
N GLY A 108 12.80 -6.29 -4.28
CA GLY A 108 12.47 -6.04 -5.69
C GLY A 108 13.71 -5.91 -6.59
N GLY A 109 14.74 -5.23 -6.10
CA GLY A 109 16.03 -5.08 -6.78
C GLY A 109 16.81 -6.40 -6.88
N ALA A 110 16.84 -7.19 -5.81
CA ALA A 110 17.49 -8.50 -5.80
C ALA A 110 16.87 -9.48 -6.80
N LEU A 111 15.53 -9.54 -6.89
CA LEU A 111 14.84 -10.41 -7.87
C LEU A 111 15.08 -9.96 -9.32
N THR A 112 15.13 -8.65 -9.55
CA THR A 112 15.37 -8.08 -10.89
C THR A 112 16.83 -8.29 -11.33
N TRP A 113 17.78 -8.19 -10.40
CA TRP A 113 19.19 -8.51 -10.65
C TRP A 113 19.41 -10.01 -10.91
N LEU A 114 18.81 -10.89 -10.09
CA LEU A 114 18.94 -12.35 -10.29
C LEU A 114 18.35 -12.80 -11.64
N ARG A 115 17.20 -12.24 -12.05
CA ARG A 115 16.61 -12.52 -13.37
C ARG A 115 17.49 -12.04 -14.53
N ARG A 116 18.22 -10.95 -14.34
CA ARG A 116 19.15 -10.43 -15.36
C ARG A 116 20.46 -11.23 -15.42
N ALA A 117 20.91 -11.76 -14.29
CA ALA A 117 22.13 -12.56 -14.19
C ALA A 117 21.96 -14.00 -14.70
N LEU A 118 20.75 -14.58 -14.59
CA LEU A 118 20.44 -15.94 -15.04
C LEU A 118 19.86 -16.01 -16.47
N GLY A 119 19.65 -14.87 -17.11
CA GLY A 119 19.09 -14.76 -18.46
C GLY A 119 20.11 -14.47 -19.56
N ARG A 120 21.39 -14.80 -19.35
CA ARG A 120 22.46 -14.65 -20.35
C ARG A 120 23.14 -15.99 -20.63
#